data_AF-A0A7S3VXP4-F1
#
_entry.id   AF-A0A7S3VXP4-F1
#
_cell.length_a   1.000
_cell.length_b   1.000
_cell.length_c   1.000
_cell.angle_alpha   90.00
_cell.angle_beta   90.00
_cell.angle_gamma   90.00
#
_symmetry.space_group_name_H-M   'P 1'
#
loop_
_entity.id
_entity.type
_entity.pdbx_description
1 polymer ?
#
loop_
_entity_poly.entity_id
_entity_poly.type
_entity_poly.pdbx_seq_one_letter_code
_entity_poly.pdbx_strand_id
1 'polypeptide(L)'
;DIAVDAYVILHRVIFQWVLGRGLYFNELMAKKLSLLGCVGMLIAIIVQSRLSSSRKSFPGLLHASDKVVATDTATTRLSIVLLGGRLCIAFLFCYVGLSELHRLLFQPFTPYLPGDGHDVIWPKAVELLLAMPFTFGFRMDTVTKLLAVSLVTEAFYAWSWWRLQGDANVFSQKRRALHYREHFMTNMATAGGLLLLVKLGGGRYTVDELVKKQD
;
A
#
# COMPACT_ATOMS: atom_id res chain seq x y z
N ASP A 1 14.42 -13.21 12.82
CA ASP A 1 14.37 -12.06 11.90
C ASP A 1 13.10 -11.24 12.03
N ILE A 2 11.92 -11.71 11.61
CA ILE A 2 10.67 -10.91 11.67
C ILE A 2 10.34 -10.39 13.09
N ALA A 3 10.52 -11.21 14.12
CA ALA A 3 10.28 -10.80 15.52
C ALA A 3 11.30 -9.76 16.01
N VAL A 4 12.54 -9.83 15.51
CA VAL A 4 13.62 -8.90 15.84
C VAL A 4 13.36 -7.56 15.15
N ASP A 5 12.96 -7.58 13.88
CA ASP A 5 12.59 -6.37 13.13
C ASP A 5 11.34 -5.70 13.71
N ALA A 6 10.32 -6.47 14.07
CA ALA A 6 9.12 -5.95 14.71
C ALA A 6 9.42 -5.30 16.07
N TYR A 7 10.30 -5.93 16.87
CA TYR A 7 10.77 -5.37 18.14
C TYR A 7 11.57 -4.08 17.94
N VAL A 8 12.49 -4.05 16.97
CA VAL A 8 13.30 -2.85 16.68
C VAL A 8 12.43 -1.70 16.18
N ILE A 9 11.41 -1.99 15.36
CA ILE A 9 10.44 -1.00 14.90
C ILE A 9 9.60 -0.48 16.06
N LEU A 10 9.03 -1.37 16.89
CA LEU A 10 8.22 -0.98 18.04
C LEU A 10 9.04 -0.18 19.05
N HIS A 11 10.27 -0.61 19.33
CA HIS A 11 11.19 0.09 20.20
C HIS A 11 11.54 1.46 19.63
N ARG A 12 11.86 1.59 18.34
CA ARG A 12 12.15 2.91 17.73
C ARG A 12 10.94 3.84 17.74
N VAL A 13 9.74 3.32 17.48
CA VAL A 13 8.49 4.09 17.51
C VAL A 13 8.22 4.60 18.93
N ILE A 14 8.29 3.74 19.94
CA ILE A 14 8.06 4.12 21.34
C ILE A 14 9.16 5.08 21.83
N PHE A 15 10.42 4.79 21.55
CA PHE A 15 11.55 5.56 22.05
C PHE A 15 11.66 6.94 21.38
N GLN A 16 11.37 7.06 20.08
CA GLN A 16 11.31 8.36 19.39
C GLN A 16 10.09 9.19 19.79
N TRP A 17 8.96 8.54 20.06
CA TRP A 17 7.74 9.20 20.53
C TRP A 17 7.88 9.72 21.97
N VAL A 18 8.42 8.92 22.89
CA VAL A 18 8.63 9.29 24.30
C VAL A 18 9.69 10.38 24.47
N LEU A 19 10.72 10.41 23.63
CA LEU A 19 11.80 11.40 23.70
C LEU A 19 11.53 12.69 22.90
N GLY A 20 10.31 12.89 22.40
CA GLY A 20 9.91 14.13 21.75
C GLY A 20 10.66 14.46 20.45
N ARG A 21 11.38 13.50 19.86
CA ARG A 21 12.19 13.71 18.64
C ARG A 21 11.39 13.67 17.34
N GLY A 22 10.06 13.60 17.43
CA GLY A 22 9.17 13.36 16.31
C GLY A 22 9.31 11.91 15.81
N LEU A 23 8.20 11.30 15.45
CA LEU A 23 8.22 10.00 14.77
C LEU A 23 8.71 10.22 13.34
N TYR A 24 9.94 9.79 13.04
CA TYR A 24 10.41 9.76 11.65
C TYR A 24 9.77 8.57 10.94
N PHE A 25 8.64 8.81 10.28
CA PHE A 25 8.01 7.84 9.39
C PHE A 25 8.63 7.97 8.00
N ASN A 26 9.47 7.02 7.60
CA ASN A 26 9.99 6.98 6.23
C ASN A 26 8.96 6.36 5.27
N GLU A 27 9.15 6.64 3.97
CA GLU A 27 8.32 6.09 2.89
C GLU A 27 8.12 4.57 3.01
N LEU A 28 9.21 3.84 3.26
CA LEU A 28 9.20 2.38 3.35
C LEU A 28 8.31 1.87 4.48
N MET A 29 8.33 2.49 5.65
CA MET A 29 7.51 2.14 6.80
C MET A 29 6.03 2.42 6.53
N ALA A 30 5.71 3.54 5.90
CA ALA A 30 4.34 3.86 5.52
C ALA A 30 3.79 2.86 4.49
N LYS A 31 4.58 2.50 3.47
CA LYS A 31 4.19 1.47 2.49
C LYS A 31 4.02 0.09 3.14
N LYS A 32 4.92 -0.32 4.05
CA LYS A 32 4.75 -1.57 4.84
C LYS A 32 3.49 -1.54 5.71
N LEU A 33 3.14 -0.39 6.29
CA LEU A 33 1.93 -0.25 7.09
C LEU A 33 0.66 -0.37 6.24
N SER A 34 0.69 0.10 4.99
CA SER A 34 -0.43 -0.05 4.05
C SER A 34 -0.76 -1.53 3.77
N LEU A 35 0.23 -2.43 3.83
CA LEU A 35 0.03 -3.87 3.70
C LEU A 35 -0.83 -4.43 4.83
N LEU A 36 -0.73 -3.89 6.05
CA LEU A 36 -1.61 -4.31 7.15
C LEU A 36 -3.07 -3.97 6.86
N GLY A 37 -3.32 -2.84 6.19
CA GLY A 37 -4.65 -2.47 5.69
C GLY A 37 -5.18 -3.50 4.67
N CYS A 38 -4.35 -3.88 3.70
CA CYS A 38 -4.68 -4.91 2.70
C CYS A 38 -4.97 -6.27 3.35
N VAL A 39 -4.12 -6.72 4.28
CA VAL A 39 -4.27 -7.99 5.01
C VAL A 39 -5.52 -7.98 5.89
N GLY A 40 -5.78 -6.89 6.61
CA GLY A 40 -6.97 -6.74 7.44
C GLY A 40 -8.27 -6.86 6.64
N MET A 41 -8.32 -6.24 5.45
CA MET A 41 -9.46 -6.37 4.55
C MET A 41 -9.64 -7.80 4.03
N LEU A 42 -8.56 -8.48 3.67
CA LEU A 42 -8.60 -9.87 3.22
C LEU A 42 -9.11 -10.81 4.33
N ILE A 43 -8.62 -10.65 5.57
CA ILE A 43 -9.07 -11.45 6.72
C ILE A 43 -10.56 -11.21 7.00
N ALA A 44 -11.00 -9.95 7.02
CA ALA A 44 -12.39 -9.61 7.27
C ALA A 44 -13.33 -10.31 6.27
N ILE A 45 -12.91 -10.39 5.01
CA ILE A 45 -13.67 -11.04 3.95
C ILE A 45 -13.62 -12.55 4.06
N ILE A 46 -12.48 -13.15 4.41
CA ILE A 46 -12.39 -14.59 4.67
C ILE A 46 -13.28 -14.97 5.86
N VAL A 47 -13.30 -14.18 6.92
CA VAL A 47 -14.16 -14.42 8.09
C VAL A 47 -15.62 -14.31 7.69
N GLN A 48 -16.00 -13.26 6.96
CA GLN A 48 -17.38 -13.08 6.53
C GLN A 48 -17.84 -14.11 5.50
N SER A 49 -16.96 -14.52 4.58
CA SER A 49 -17.26 -15.57 3.60
C SER A 49 -17.46 -16.90 4.31
N ARG A 50 -16.65 -17.25 5.32
CA ARG A 50 -16.87 -18.45 6.16
C ARG A 50 -18.18 -18.39 6.93
N LEU A 51 -18.53 -17.23 7.51
CA LEU A 51 -19.81 -17.04 8.21
C LEU A 51 -21.01 -17.16 7.25
N SER A 52 -20.86 -16.74 6.00
CA SER A 52 -21.92 -16.82 4.98
C SER A 52 -21.97 -18.21 4.31
N SER A 53 -20.83 -18.88 4.16
CA SER A 53 -20.65 -20.21 3.56
C SER A 53 -21.00 -21.38 4.48
N SER A 54 -21.37 -21.13 5.75
CA SER A 54 -22.08 -22.13 6.57
C SER A 54 -23.39 -22.62 5.91
N ARG A 55 -23.85 -21.98 4.82
CA ARG A 55 -24.99 -22.47 4.03
C ARG A 55 -24.70 -23.19 2.72
N LYS A 56 -23.59 -23.01 1.98
CA LYS A 56 -23.30 -23.82 0.76
C LYS A 56 -21.78 -23.92 0.46
N SER A 57 -21.40 -25.13 0.09
CA SER A 57 -20.06 -25.67 -0.18
C SER A 57 -19.12 -24.76 -0.98
N PHE A 58 -17.84 -24.81 -0.60
CA PHE A 58 -16.73 -24.06 -1.17
C PHE A 58 -16.13 -24.84 -2.35
N PRO A 59 -16.06 -24.23 -3.56
CA PRO A 59 -14.85 -24.38 -4.34
C PRO A 59 -14.41 -23.08 -5.01
N GLY A 60 -13.13 -22.74 -4.87
CA GLY A 60 -12.41 -21.92 -5.85
C GLY A 60 -12.37 -20.42 -5.60
N LEU A 61 -11.52 -19.96 -4.68
CA LEU A 61 -11.09 -18.56 -4.58
C LEU A 61 -10.42 -18.05 -5.89
N LEU A 62 -10.06 -18.96 -6.81
CA LEU A 62 -9.49 -18.67 -8.14
C LEU A 62 -10.47 -18.92 -9.31
N HIS A 63 -11.62 -19.57 -9.06
CA HIS A 63 -12.61 -19.91 -10.10
C HIS A 63 -14.01 -19.33 -9.85
N ALA A 64 -14.21 -18.61 -8.75
CA ALA A 64 -15.32 -17.70 -8.53
C ALA A 64 -15.19 -16.44 -9.42
N SER A 65 -15.13 -16.66 -10.73
CA SER A 65 -14.89 -15.66 -11.76
C SER A 65 -16.05 -14.69 -11.94
N ASP A 66 -17.24 -14.99 -11.42
CA ASP A 66 -18.40 -14.14 -11.63
C ASP A 66 -18.95 -13.66 -10.29
N LYS A 67 -18.59 -12.42 -9.93
CA LYS A 67 -19.35 -11.57 -8.99
C LYS A 67 -19.67 -12.18 -7.61
N VAL A 68 -18.74 -12.86 -6.94
CA VAL A 68 -19.02 -13.45 -5.61
C VAL A 68 -19.18 -12.41 -4.48
N VAL A 69 -18.89 -11.14 -4.73
CA VAL A 69 -19.48 -10.03 -3.97
C VAL A 69 -20.30 -9.18 -4.93
N ALA A 70 -21.44 -9.72 -5.37
CA ALA A 70 -22.49 -8.90 -5.94
C ALA A 70 -22.72 -7.74 -4.96
N THR A 71 -22.56 -6.53 -5.48
CA THR A 71 -22.70 -5.23 -4.82
C THR A 71 -23.97 -5.10 -3.98
N ASP A 72 -24.97 -5.95 -4.19
CA ASP A 72 -26.27 -5.86 -3.53
C ASP A 72 -26.27 -6.16 -2.03
N THR A 73 -25.33 -6.95 -1.48
CA THR A 73 -25.33 -7.24 -0.03
C THR A 73 -23.95 -7.35 0.62
N ALA A 74 -23.03 -6.44 0.31
CA ALA A 74 -21.95 -6.19 1.27
C ALA A 74 -22.60 -5.74 2.60
N THR A 75 -22.50 -6.55 3.65
CA THR A 75 -23.05 -6.17 4.96
C THR A 75 -22.50 -4.80 5.36
N THR A 76 -23.27 -4.01 6.09
CA THR A 76 -22.83 -2.68 6.57
C THR A 76 -21.48 -2.79 7.28
N ARG A 77 -21.28 -3.87 8.06
CA ARG A 77 -20.02 -4.17 8.75
C ARG A 77 -18.86 -4.35 7.77
N LEU A 78 -19.05 -5.13 6.70
CA LEU A 78 -18.02 -5.28 5.66
C LEU A 78 -17.66 -3.95 5.01
N SER A 79 -18.67 -3.16 4.67
CA SER A 79 -18.48 -1.88 3.99
C SER A 79 -17.72 -0.89 4.87
N ILE A 80 -17.95 -0.90 6.19
CA ILE A 80 -17.18 -0.10 7.16
C ILE A 80 -15.71 -0.57 7.20
N VAL A 81 -15.47 -1.88 7.21
CA VAL A 81 -14.10 -2.41 7.22
C VAL A 81 -13.35 -2.08 5.93
N LEU A 82 -14.01 -2.22 4.77
CA LEU A 82 -13.45 -1.83 3.48
C LEU A 82 -13.17 -0.33 3.40
N LEU A 83 -14.07 0.51 3.92
CA LEU A 83 -13.85 1.96 4.03
C LEU A 83 -12.64 2.25 4.92
N GLY A 84 -12.58 1.67 6.13
CA GLY A 84 -11.48 1.87 7.06
C GLY A 84 -10.14 1.45 6.47
N GLY A 85 -10.07 0.27 5.85
CA GLY A 85 -8.86 -0.21 5.17
C GLY A 85 -8.44 0.70 4.02
N ARG A 86 -9.40 1.18 3.21
CA ARG A 86 -9.13 2.13 2.13
C ARG A 86 -8.59 3.46 2.64
N LEU A 87 -9.21 4.03 3.67
CA LEU A 87 -8.75 5.29 4.28
C LEU A 87 -7.37 5.14 4.90
N CYS A 88 -7.06 4.02 5.56
CA CYS A 88 -5.73 3.75 6.08
C CYS A 88 -4.67 3.72 4.97
N ILE A 89 -4.93 3.00 3.87
CA ILE A 89 -4.02 2.96 2.71
C ILE A 89 -3.89 4.36 2.12
N ALA A 90 -5.00 5.03 1.82
CA ALA A 90 -5.01 6.34 1.18
C ALA A 90 -4.27 7.39 2.00
N PHE A 91 -4.49 7.41 3.33
CA PHE A 91 -3.78 8.31 4.23
C PHE A 91 -2.26 8.11 4.15
N LEU A 92 -1.79 6.87 4.09
CA LEU A 92 -0.35 6.57 4.00
C LEU A 92 0.23 7.00 2.65
N PHE A 93 -0.48 6.75 1.54
CA PHE A 93 -0.06 7.20 0.22
C PHE A 93 -0.04 8.73 0.11
N CYS A 94 -1.06 9.42 0.65
CA CYS A 94 -1.08 10.88 0.69
C CYS A 94 0.06 11.43 1.57
N TYR A 95 0.30 10.83 2.73
CA TYR A 95 1.39 11.24 3.62
C TYR A 95 2.75 11.11 2.92
N VAL A 96 3.05 9.94 2.34
CA VAL A 96 4.31 9.69 1.62
C VAL A 96 4.45 10.62 0.42
N GLY A 97 3.42 10.74 -0.39
CA GLY A 97 3.43 11.60 -1.57
C GLY A 97 3.72 13.06 -1.21
N LEU A 98 3.05 13.59 -0.19
CA LEU A 98 3.26 14.97 0.26
C LEU A 98 4.63 15.17 0.93
N SER A 99 5.05 14.26 1.81
CA SER A 99 6.31 14.41 2.54
C SER A 99 7.53 14.28 1.64
N GLU A 100 7.53 13.31 0.73
CA GLU A 100 8.63 13.08 -0.21
C GLU A 100 8.65 14.15 -1.32
N LEU A 101 7.50 14.59 -1.85
CA LEU A 101 7.48 15.71 -2.79
C LEU A 101 7.95 17.00 -2.12
N HIS A 102 7.50 17.28 -0.90
CA HIS A 102 7.96 18.45 -0.16
C HIS A 102 9.48 18.39 0.06
N ARG A 103 10.02 17.23 0.43
CA ARG A 103 11.48 17.04 0.54
C ARG A 103 12.17 17.34 -0.79
N LEU A 104 11.71 16.77 -1.89
CA LEU A 104 12.34 16.93 -3.20
C LEU A 104 12.27 18.36 -3.74
N LEU A 105 11.20 19.09 -3.44
CA LEU A 105 10.98 20.45 -3.95
C LEU A 105 11.61 21.54 -3.07
N PHE A 106 11.66 21.34 -1.74
CA PHE A 106 12.02 22.40 -0.79
C PHE A 106 13.22 22.07 0.10
N GLN A 107 13.72 20.84 0.10
CA GLN A 107 14.89 20.43 0.90
C GLN A 107 16.00 19.85 0.00
N PRO A 108 16.85 20.70 -0.60
CA PRO A 108 17.87 20.25 -1.55
C PRO A 108 19.00 19.42 -0.91
N PHE A 109 19.10 19.42 0.42
CA PHE A 109 20.07 18.61 1.17
C PHE A 109 19.37 17.41 1.81
N THR A 110 19.48 16.27 1.14
CA THR A 110 18.84 15.03 1.58
C THR A 110 19.89 14.09 2.16
N PRO A 111 19.55 13.30 3.21
CA PRO A 111 20.48 12.31 3.78
C PRO A 111 20.70 11.10 2.85
N TYR A 112 20.02 11.03 1.71
CA TYR A 112 20.14 9.94 0.74
C TYR A 112 21.38 10.09 -0.12
N LEU A 113 21.92 8.94 -0.55
CA LEU A 113 23.09 8.94 -1.42
C LEU A 113 22.69 9.39 -2.83
N PRO A 114 23.53 10.14 -3.56
CA PRO A 114 23.24 10.54 -4.93
C PRO A 114 22.88 9.33 -5.80
N GLY A 115 21.77 9.45 -6.55
CA GLY A 115 21.25 8.37 -7.39
C GLY A 115 20.38 7.35 -6.65
N ASP A 116 19.83 7.71 -5.50
CA ASP A 116 18.85 6.90 -4.77
C ASP A 116 17.49 6.92 -5.51
N GLY A 117 16.72 5.84 -5.43
CA GLY A 117 15.34 5.79 -5.91
C GLY A 117 14.43 6.83 -5.23
N HIS A 118 14.85 7.32 -4.06
CA HIS A 118 14.26 8.45 -3.35
C HIS A 118 14.29 9.75 -4.15
N ASP A 119 15.23 9.93 -5.07
CA ASP A 119 15.38 11.18 -5.82
C ASP A 119 14.50 11.25 -7.08
N VAL A 120 13.75 10.19 -7.36
CA VAL A 120 12.83 10.12 -8.51
C VAL A 120 11.48 10.71 -8.13
N ILE A 121 11.10 11.83 -8.78
CA ILE A 121 9.88 12.60 -8.46
C ILE A 121 8.59 11.89 -8.92
N TRP A 122 8.60 11.31 -10.13
CA TRP A 122 7.36 10.87 -10.79
C TRP A 122 6.53 9.84 -9.99
N PRO A 123 7.11 8.83 -9.29
CA PRO A 123 6.30 7.85 -8.57
C PRO A 123 5.50 8.50 -7.45
N LYS A 124 6.13 9.44 -6.71
CA LYS A 124 5.52 10.14 -5.58
C LYS A 124 4.35 11.01 -6.05
N ALA A 125 4.53 11.70 -7.17
CA ALA A 125 3.49 12.52 -7.78
C ALA A 125 2.31 11.69 -8.30
N VAL A 126 2.59 10.60 -9.04
CA VAL A 126 1.55 9.72 -9.60
C VAL A 126 0.76 9.03 -8.48
N GLU A 127 1.46 8.49 -7.48
CA GLU A 127 0.85 7.83 -6.32
C GLU A 127 -0.03 8.80 -5.52
N LEU A 128 0.42 10.03 -5.27
CA LEU A 128 -0.37 11.06 -4.61
C LEU A 128 -1.64 11.43 -5.41
N LEU A 129 -1.47 11.65 -6.72
CA LEU A 129 -2.57 12.03 -7.61
C LEU A 129 -3.64 10.93 -7.66
N LEU A 130 -3.24 9.66 -7.65
CA LEU A 130 -4.17 8.53 -7.66
C LEU A 130 -4.75 8.20 -6.27
N ALA A 131 -4.04 8.54 -5.18
CA ALA A 131 -4.53 8.34 -3.81
C ALA A 131 -5.79 9.20 -3.52
N MET A 132 -5.88 10.39 -4.11
CA MET A 132 -7.03 11.28 -3.96
C MET A 132 -8.35 10.64 -4.43
N PRO A 133 -8.53 10.24 -5.71
CA PRO A 133 -9.76 9.56 -6.15
C PRO A 133 -9.95 8.19 -5.49
N PHE A 134 -8.87 7.50 -5.12
CA PHE A 134 -8.95 6.24 -4.36
C PHE A 134 -9.60 6.45 -2.99
N THR A 135 -9.28 7.55 -2.29
CA THR A 135 -9.88 7.90 -0.98
C THR A 135 -11.41 7.94 -1.07
N PHE A 136 -11.93 8.67 -2.06
CA PHE A 136 -13.37 8.88 -2.26
C PHE A 136 -14.09 7.66 -2.83
N GLY A 137 -13.35 6.69 -3.37
CA GLY A 137 -13.97 5.56 -4.02
C GLY A 137 -14.51 5.90 -5.41
N PHE A 138 -13.79 6.74 -6.16
CA PHE A 138 -14.14 7.10 -7.54
C PHE A 138 -13.38 6.22 -8.55
N ARG A 139 -14.11 5.59 -9.46
CA ARG A 139 -13.61 4.60 -10.45
C ARG A 139 -12.66 3.59 -9.80
N MET A 140 -13.10 2.99 -8.70
CA MET A 140 -12.25 2.20 -7.80
C MET A 140 -11.46 1.11 -8.52
N ASP A 141 -12.10 0.37 -9.42
CA ASP A 141 -11.42 -0.68 -10.20
C ASP A 141 -10.24 -0.10 -11.00
N THR A 142 -10.47 0.99 -11.74
CA THR A 142 -9.45 1.63 -12.58
C THR A 142 -8.36 2.28 -11.74
N VAL A 143 -8.72 3.09 -10.75
CA VAL A 143 -7.76 3.83 -9.91
C VAL A 143 -6.87 2.86 -9.13
N THR A 144 -7.44 1.79 -8.57
CA THR A 144 -6.67 0.79 -7.83
C THR A 144 -5.70 0.03 -8.73
N LYS A 145 -6.10 -0.31 -9.98
CA LYS A 145 -5.20 -0.90 -10.97
C LYS A 145 -4.08 0.06 -11.35
N LEU A 146 -4.37 1.34 -11.55
CA LEU A 146 -3.36 2.35 -11.87
C LEU A 146 -2.36 2.53 -10.72
N LEU A 147 -2.81 2.56 -9.47
CA LEU A 147 -1.93 2.56 -8.29
C LEU A 147 -1.04 1.30 -8.23
N ALA A 148 -1.62 0.13 -8.52
CA ALA A 148 -0.83 -1.10 -8.57
C ALA A 148 0.23 -1.05 -9.68
N VAL A 149 -0.12 -0.57 -10.88
CA VAL A 149 0.81 -0.40 -12.00
C VAL A 149 1.89 0.63 -11.68
N SER A 150 1.55 1.74 -11.02
CA SER A 150 2.55 2.76 -10.65
C SER A 150 3.57 2.19 -9.67
N LEU A 151 3.13 1.44 -8.65
CA LEU A 151 4.01 0.78 -7.68
C LEU A 151 4.93 -0.26 -8.33
N VAL A 152 4.40 -1.08 -9.24
CA VAL A 152 5.20 -2.06 -9.99
C VAL A 152 6.23 -1.32 -10.85
N THR A 153 5.81 -0.27 -11.55
CA THR A 153 6.71 0.54 -12.38
C THR A 153 7.79 1.20 -11.54
N GLU A 154 7.46 1.74 -10.37
CA GLU A 154 8.43 2.29 -9.43
C GLU A 154 9.40 1.21 -8.94
N ALA A 155 8.91 0.02 -8.61
CA ALA A 155 9.74 -1.10 -8.17
C ALA A 155 10.83 -1.40 -9.21
N PHE A 156 10.44 -1.62 -10.47
CA PHE A 156 11.39 -1.94 -11.53
C PHE A 156 12.26 -0.74 -11.94
N TYR A 157 11.74 0.49 -11.89
CA TYR A 157 12.49 1.66 -12.33
C TYR A 157 13.44 2.19 -11.26
N ALA A 158 12.92 2.54 -10.08
CA ALA A 158 13.67 3.21 -9.02
C ALA A 158 14.40 2.23 -8.09
N TRP A 159 13.92 0.99 -7.96
CA TRP A 159 14.37 0.03 -6.95
C TRP A 159 14.99 -1.25 -7.52
N SER A 160 15.59 -1.15 -8.71
CA SER A 160 16.30 -2.24 -9.42
C SER A 160 17.59 -2.69 -8.70
N TRP A 161 17.48 -3.34 -7.53
CA TRP A 161 18.64 -3.75 -6.72
C TRP A 161 19.61 -4.67 -7.49
N TRP A 162 19.12 -5.47 -8.43
CA TRP A 162 19.91 -6.40 -9.24
C TRP A 162 20.74 -5.71 -10.34
N ARG A 163 20.53 -4.41 -10.56
CA ARG A 163 21.31 -3.59 -11.51
C ARG A 163 22.35 -2.71 -10.84
N LEU A 164 22.46 -2.76 -9.51
CA LEU A 164 23.45 -1.95 -8.78
C LEU A 164 24.86 -2.41 -9.14
N GLN A 165 25.62 -1.54 -9.80
CA GLN A 165 27.02 -1.77 -10.16
C GLN A 165 27.94 -1.35 -9.00
N GLY A 166 28.99 -2.14 -8.76
CA GLY A 166 30.05 -1.86 -7.78
C GLY A 166 30.58 -3.14 -7.11
N ASP A 167 31.60 -3.03 -6.27
CA ASP A 167 32.15 -4.17 -5.52
C ASP A 167 31.19 -4.67 -4.42
N ALA A 168 30.64 -5.87 -4.65
CA ALA A 168 29.74 -6.56 -3.73
C ALA A 168 30.34 -6.82 -2.34
N ASN A 169 31.66 -6.70 -2.16
CA ASN A 169 32.33 -6.89 -0.88
C ASN A 169 32.30 -5.64 0.01
N VAL A 170 31.96 -4.47 -0.53
CA VAL A 170 31.89 -3.23 0.24
C VAL A 170 30.59 -3.17 1.04
N PHE A 171 30.71 -2.96 2.35
CA PHE A 171 29.58 -2.92 3.29
C PHE A 171 28.48 -1.92 2.89
N SER A 172 28.86 -0.72 2.43
CA SER A 172 27.92 0.32 1.98
C SER A 172 27.07 -0.13 0.79
N GLN A 173 27.66 -0.89 -0.13
CA GLN A 173 26.95 -1.43 -1.29
C GLN A 173 26.00 -2.57 -0.91
N LYS A 174 26.41 -3.47 -0.01
CA LYS A 174 25.51 -4.50 0.54
C LYS A 174 24.28 -3.87 1.20
N ARG A 175 24.49 -2.82 2.00
CA ARG A 175 23.39 -2.09 2.67
C ARG A 175 22.47 -1.40 1.66
N ARG A 176 23.02 -0.78 0.61
CA ARG A 176 22.22 -0.16 -0.46
C ARG A 176 21.39 -1.21 -1.23
N ALA A 177 21.97 -2.35 -1.55
CA ALA A 177 21.25 -3.43 -2.24
C ALA A 177 20.09 -4.00 -1.40
N LEU A 178 20.30 -4.17 -0.10
CA LEU A 178 19.24 -4.57 0.83
C LEU A 178 18.12 -3.53 0.89
N HIS A 179 18.48 -2.24 1.02
CA HIS A 179 17.52 -1.13 1.02
C HIS A 179 16.65 -1.11 -0.24
N TYR A 180 17.26 -1.22 -1.43
CA TYR A 180 16.53 -1.26 -2.71
C TYR A 180 15.63 -2.50 -2.80
N ARG A 181 16.12 -3.66 -2.34
CA ARG A 181 15.33 -4.89 -2.30
C ARG A 181 14.10 -4.74 -1.42
N GLU A 182 14.23 -4.12 -0.26
CA GLU A 182 13.09 -3.86 0.63
C GLU A 182 12.04 -2.97 -0.03
N HIS A 183 12.46 -1.89 -0.68
CA HIS A 183 11.54 -1.00 -1.40
C HIS A 183 10.80 -1.73 -2.52
N PHE A 184 11.52 -2.45 -3.38
CA PHE A 184 10.88 -3.21 -4.46
C PHE A 184 9.90 -4.26 -3.91
N MET A 185 10.30 -5.07 -2.92
CA MET A 185 9.42 -6.11 -2.39
C MET A 185 8.17 -5.50 -1.73
N THR A 186 8.33 -4.36 -1.05
CA THR A 186 7.20 -3.64 -0.44
C THR A 186 6.26 -3.09 -1.52
N ASN A 187 6.78 -2.49 -2.59
CA ASN A 187 5.97 -2.01 -3.70
C ASN A 187 5.20 -3.14 -4.39
N MET A 188 5.87 -4.26 -4.68
CA MET A 188 5.24 -5.43 -5.29
C MET A 188 4.15 -6.03 -4.40
N ALA A 189 4.42 -6.16 -3.10
CA ALA A 189 3.43 -6.63 -2.14
C ALA A 189 2.23 -5.67 -2.05
N THR A 190 2.47 -4.37 -2.09
CA THR A 190 1.42 -3.35 -1.98
C THR A 190 0.55 -3.36 -3.24
N ALA A 191 1.17 -3.44 -4.42
CA ALA A 191 0.47 -3.62 -5.69
C ALA A 191 -0.40 -4.89 -5.70
N GLY A 192 0.13 -6.03 -5.22
CA GLY A 192 -0.64 -7.26 -5.07
C GLY A 192 -1.83 -7.10 -4.12
N GLY A 193 -1.64 -6.44 -2.98
CA GLY A 193 -2.70 -6.09 -2.04
C GLY A 193 -3.80 -5.24 -2.67
N LEU A 194 -3.43 -4.22 -3.44
CA LEU A 194 -4.37 -3.37 -4.18
C LEU A 194 -5.14 -4.17 -5.24
N LEU A 195 -4.50 -5.07 -5.99
CA LEU A 195 -5.19 -5.93 -6.95
C LEU A 195 -6.16 -6.90 -6.29
N LEU A 196 -5.88 -7.36 -5.07
CA LEU A 196 -6.87 -8.10 -4.29
C LEU A 196 -8.07 -7.21 -3.96
N LEU A 197 -7.87 -5.94 -3.57
CA LEU A 197 -8.97 -5.01 -3.30
C LEU A 197 -9.88 -4.77 -4.51
N VAL A 198 -9.31 -4.74 -5.72
CA VAL A 198 -10.10 -4.68 -6.96
C VAL A 198 -11.14 -5.82 -7.02
N LYS A 199 -10.73 -7.04 -6.66
CA LYS A 199 -11.62 -8.21 -6.68
C LYS A 199 -12.66 -8.19 -5.56
N LEU A 200 -12.36 -7.49 -4.47
CA LEU A 200 -13.23 -7.37 -3.30
C LEU A 200 -14.28 -6.25 -3.45
N GLY A 201 -13.98 -5.25 -4.27
CA GLY A 201 -14.83 -4.08 -4.50
C GLY A 201 -14.67 -3.02 -3.41
N GLY A 202 -15.17 -1.80 -3.69
CA GLY A 202 -15.01 -0.64 -2.81
C GLY A 202 -16.00 -0.56 -1.63
N GLY A 203 -17.00 -1.45 -1.58
CA GLY A 203 -18.07 -1.43 -0.58
C GLY A 203 -19.11 -0.32 -0.80
N ARG A 204 -20.11 -0.26 0.08
CA ARG A 204 -21.26 0.67 -0.04
C ARG A 204 -20.92 2.16 0.11
N TYR A 205 -19.77 2.47 0.71
CA TYR A 205 -19.33 3.84 0.98
C TYR A 205 -18.32 4.27 -0.08
N THR A 206 -18.76 4.38 -1.33
CA THR A 206 -17.95 4.85 -2.47
C THR A 206 -18.77 5.80 -3.32
N VAL A 207 -18.09 6.75 -3.99
CA VAL A 207 -18.74 7.60 -5.01
C VAL A 207 -19.34 6.75 -6.11
N ASP A 208 -18.64 5.69 -6.56
CA ASP A 208 -19.14 4.77 -7.57
C ASP A 208 -20.51 4.17 -7.22
N GLU A 209 -20.73 3.82 -5.95
CA GLU A 209 -22.00 3.24 -5.49
C GLU A 209 -23.09 4.29 -5.26
N LEU A 210 -22.72 5.53 -4.92
CA LEU A 210 -23.67 6.64 -4.82
C LEU A 210 -24.23 7.02 -6.20
N VAL A 211 -23.37 7.06 -7.22
CA VAL A 211 -23.77 7.42 -8.60
C VAL A 211 -24.70 6.37 -9.20
N LYS A 212 -24.42 5.07 -9.01
CA LYS A 212 -25.29 3.98 -9.50
C LYS A 212 -26.72 4.01 -8.96
N LYS A 213 -26.97 4.66 -7.81
CA LYS A 213 -28.31 4.75 -7.21
C LYS A 213 -29.17 5.87 -7.77
N GLN A 214 -28.58 6.76 -8.59
CA GLN A 214 -29.27 7.93 -9.14
C GLN A 214 -29.81 7.68 -10.57
N ASP A 215 -29.41 6.57 -11.19
CA ASP A 215 -29.95 6.07 -12.48
C ASP A 215 -31.03 5.00 -12.24
#